data_AF-T1A705-F1
#
_entry.id   AF-T1A705-F1
#
_cell.length_a   1.000
_cell.length_b   1.000
_cell.length_c   1.000
_cell.angle_alpha   90.00
_cell.angle_beta   90.00
_cell.angle_gamma   90.00
#
_symmetry.space_group_name_H-M   'P 1'
#
loop_
_entity.id
_entity.type
_entity.pdbx_description
1 polymer ?
#
loop_
_entity_poly.entity_id
_entity_poly.type
_entity_poly.pdbx_seq_one_letter_code
_entity_poly.pdbx_strand_id
1 'polypeptide(L)'
;MLVRPGAQVWIDVFVPRGDPRFREDVLESFAFLGKAWRAGLAAVIGAPLHSLAVVAGRTGKAMPWSAKACFAGLGAGEILLDNRKVVGISQRRDRSGAWFHSMAMLDFDPGELPGLLDLSEAERHAAGARLAA
;
A
#
# COMPACT_ATOMS: atom_id res chain seq x y z
N MET A 1 6.22 -6.39 -0.57
CA MET A 1 7.19 -5.55 0.12
C MET A 1 8.03 -6.46 0.97
N LEU A 2 9.32 -6.21 1.05
CA LEU A 2 10.19 -6.96 1.93
C LEU A 2 10.17 -6.31 3.32
N VAL A 3 10.03 -7.13 4.36
CA VAL A 3 9.98 -6.69 5.76
C VAL A 3 11.39 -6.84 6.33
N ARG A 4 11.99 -5.73 6.79
CA ARG A 4 13.33 -5.74 7.40
C ARG A 4 13.28 -5.02 8.75
N PRO A 5 14.13 -5.39 9.72
CA PRO A 5 14.24 -4.62 10.97
C PRO A 5 14.50 -3.14 10.66
N GLY A 6 13.64 -2.25 11.18
CA GLY A 6 13.80 -0.79 11.04
C GLY A 6 13.43 -0.18 9.68
N ALA A 7 13.10 -0.96 8.65
CA ALA A 7 12.83 -0.42 7.32
C ALA A 7 11.36 0.02 7.09
N GLN A 8 10.48 -0.19 8.07
CA GLN A 8 9.06 0.12 7.93
C GLN A 8 8.39 0.53 9.24
N VAL A 9 7.31 1.30 9.12
CA VAL A 9 6.38 1.64 10.22
C VAL A 9 5.03 1.01 9.93
N TRP A 10 4.49 0.29 10.91
CA TRP A 10 3.19 -0.36 10.82
C TRP A 10 2.14 0.41 11.62
N ILE A 11 0.95 0.55 11.03
CA ILE A 11 -0.24 1.02 11.73
C ILE A 11 -1.38 0.10 11.33
N ASP A 12 -1.93 -0.59 12.32
CA ASP A 12 -3.07 -1.47 12.12
C ASP A 12 -4.31 -0.88 12.79
N VAL A 13 -5.44 -0.94 12.10
CA VAL A 13 -6.70 -0.36 12.57
C VAL A 13 -7.79 -1.40 12.51
N PHE A 14 -8.46 -1.63 13.63
CA PHE A 14 -9.71 -2.37 13.66
C PHE A 14 -10.90 -1.41 13.61
N VAL A 15 -11.84 -1.68 12.71
CA VAL A 15 -13.11 -0.96 12.57
C VAL A 15 -14.26 -1.94 12.84
N PRO A 16 -14.91 -1.85 14.03
CA PRO A 16 -16.05 -2.69 14.36
C PRO A 16 -17.20 -2.53 13.37
N ARG A 17 -18.04 -3.57 13.21
CA ARG A 17 -19.19 -3.56 12.27
C ARG A 17 -20.17 -2.40 12.49
N GLY A 18 -20.37 -1.99 13.75
CA GLY A 18 -21.27 -0.88 14.11
C GLY A 18 -20.64 0.52 14.04
N ASP A 19 -19.36 0.62 13.68
CA ASP A 19 -18.67 1.91 13.61
C ASP A 19 -19.11 2.70 12.36
N PRO A 20 -19.34 4.03 12.45
CA PRO A 20 -19.71 4.85 11.30
C PRO A 20 -18.69 4.86 10.14
N ARG A 21 -17.47 4.39 10.35
CA ARG A 21 -16.43 4.23 9.30
C ARG A 21 -16.48 2.87 8.62
N PHE A 22 -17.22 1.90 9.17
CA PHE A 22 -17.42 0.61 8.51
C PHE A 22 -18.16 0.82 7.19
N ARG A 23 -17.64 0.22 6.12
CA ARG A 23 -18.28 0.22 4.79
C ARG A 23 -18.48 -1.22 4.37
N GLU A 24 -19.65 -1.54 3.85
CA GLU A 24 -19.94 -2.87 3.29
C GLU A 24 -19.08 -3.12 2.05
N ASP A 25 -18.93 -2.11 1.20
CA ASP A 25 -18.02 -2.17 0.06
C ASP A 25 -16.55 -2.20 0.52
N VAL A 26 -15.85 -3.24 0.09
CA VAL A 26 -14.44 -3.52 0.43
C VAL A 26 -13.53 -2.41 -0.11
N LEU A 27 -13.76 -1.91 -1.32
CA LEU A 27 -12.91 -0.91 -1.94
C LEU A 27 -13.11 0.47 -1.30
N GLU A 28 -14.35 0.83 -0.97
CA GLU A 28 -14.66 2.08 -0.27
C GLU A 28 -14.08 2.11 1.15
N SER A 29 -14.00 0.95 1.81
CA SER A 29 -13.54 0.84 3.20
C SER A 29 -12.09 1.30 3.42
N PHE A 30 -11.26 1.36 2.38
CA PHE A 30 -9.88 1.84 2.48
C PHE A 30 -9.76 3.37 2.52
N ALA A 31 -10.78 4.11 2.05
CA ALA A 31 -10.66 5.53 1.77
C ALA A 31 -10.39 6.38 3.02
N PHE A 32 -10.98 6.02 4.17
CA PHE A 32 -10.78 6.78 5.41
C PHE A 32 -9.33 6.65 5.90
N LEU A 33 -8.78 5.44 5.87
CA LEU A 33 -7.43 5.15 6.34
C LEU A 33 -6.39 5.74 5.39
N GLY A 34 -6.62 5.68 4.08
CA GLY A 34 -5.79 6.37 3.09
C GLY A 34 -5.73 7.88 3.34
N LYS A 35 -6.88 8.53 3.58
CA LYS A 35 -6.89 9.97 3.93
C LYS A 35 -6.11 10.26 5.22
N ALA A 36 -6.25 9.42 6.24
CA ALA A 36 -5.53 9.57 7.50
C ALA A 36 -4.01 9.41 7.32
N TRP A 37 -3.57 8.39 6.58
CA TRP A 37 -2.16 8.21 6.22
C TRP A 37 -1.60 9.39 5.45
N ARG A 38 -2.31 9.87 4.41
CA ARG A 38 -1.87 11.04 3.63
C ARG A 38 -1.66 12.26 4.54
N ALA A 39 -2.61 12.54 5.43
CA ALA A 39 -2.50 13.68 6.33
C ALA A 39 -1.34 13.52 7.33
N GLY A 40 -1.22 12.37 7.97
CA GLY A 40 -0.15 12.09 8.93
C GLY A 40 1.23 12.10 8.28
N LEU A 41 1.37 11.45 7.12
CA LEU A 41 2.64 11.39 6.40
C LEU A 41 3.08 12.78 5.95
N ALA A 42 2.17 13.58 5.38
CA ALA A 42 2.45 14.96 4.99
C ALA A 42 2.99 15.78 6.17
N ALA A 43 2.36 15.67 7.35
CA ALA A 43 2.78 16.36 8.55
C ALA A 43 4.17 15.90 9.04
N VAL A 44 4.43 14.59 9.04
CA VAL A 44 5.70 14.01 9.52
C VAL A 44 6.89 14.38 8.63
N ILE A 45 6.71 14.35 7.31
CA ILE A 45 7.80 14.63 6.35
C ILE A 45 7.87 16.10 5.93
N GLY A 46 6.96 16.95 6.42
CA GLY A 46 6.88 18.36 6.04
C GLY A 46 6.53 18.59 4.56
N ALA A 47 5.84 17.65 3.92
CA ALA A 47 5.46 17.76 2.51
C ALA A 47 4.07 18.39 2.35
N PRO A 48 3.84 19.18 1.29
CA PRO A 48 2.51 19.69 1.01
C PRO A 48 1.58 18.55 0.61
N LEU A 49 0.32 18.58 1.07
CA LEU A 49 -0.64 17.50 0.81
C LEU A 49 -0.80 17.12 -0.67
N HIS A 50 -0.58 18.05 -1.61
CA HIS A 50 -0.75 17.81 -3.04
C HIS A 50 0.38 16.96 -3.66
N SER A 51 1.55 16.82 -3.02
CA SER A 51 2.59 15.89 -3.48
C SER A 51 2.27 14.44 -3.15
N LEU A 52 1.29 14.22 -2.28
CA LEU A 52 0.81 12.91 -1.85
C LEU A 52 -0.56 12.62 -2.47
N ALA A 53 -0.66 11.50 -3.17
CA ALA A 53 -1.91 11.02 -3.76
C ALA A 53 -2.46 9.82 -2.97
N VAL A 54 -3.78 9.75 -2.83
CA VAL A 54 -4.47 8.54 -2.37
C VAL A 54 -5.00 7.83 -3.61
N VAL A 55 -4.65 6.57 -3.78
CA VAL A 55 -5.13 5.76 -4.90
C VAL A 55 -6.65 5.58 -4.77
N ALA A 56 -7.38 5.98 -5.81
CA ALA A 56 -8.84 5.89 -5.84
C ALA A 56 -9.30 4.55 -6.46
N GLY A 57 -10.22 3.86 -5.78
CA GLY A 57 -10.92 2.70 -6.33
C GLY A 57 -10.01 1.55 -6.78
N ARG A 58 -10.50 0.75 -7.73
CA ARG A 58 -9.70 -0.32 -8.35
C ARG A 58 -8.68 0.31 -9.30
N THR A 59 -7.41 0.00 -9.10
CA THR A 59 -6.40 0.21 -10.13
C THR A 59 -6.40 -0.95 -11.12
N GLY A 60 -5.87 -0.69 -12.32
CA GLY A 60 -5.98 -1.56 -13.50
C GLY A 60 -5.46 -3.00 -13.35
N LYS A 61 -5.48 -3.75 -14.46
CA LYS A 61 -5.17 -5.19 -14.51
C LYS A 61 -3.93 -5.55 -13.66
N ALA A 62 -4.12 -6.55 -12.80
CA ALA A 62 -3.03 -7.24 -12.12
C ALA A 62 -2.00 -7.68 -13.17
N MET A 63 -0.74 -7.27 -12.99
CA MET A 63 0.36 -7.72 -13.82
C MET A 63 0.68 -9.19 -13.47
N PRO A 64 1.28 -9.97 -14.39
CA PRO A 64 1.59 -11.38 -14.14
C PRO A 64 2.36 -11.61 -12.83
N TRP A 65 3.25 -10.68 -12.45
CA TRP A 65 4.02 -10.75 -11.22
C TRP A 65 3.33 -10.13 -9.99
N SER A 66 2.26 -9.34 -10.13
CA SER A 66 1.57 -8.77 -8.96
C SER A 66 0.85 -9.82 -8.12
N ALA A 67 0.54 -10.98 -8.71
CA ALA A 67 0.08 -12.16 -7.97
C ALA A 67 1.18 -12.78 -7.08
N LYS A 68 2.45 -12.66 -7.49
CA LYS A 68 3.61 -13.13 -6.74
C LYS A 68 4.12 -12.10 -5.72
N ALA A 69 3.80 -10.82 -5.92
CA ALA A 69 4.22 -9.73 -5.05
C ALA A 69 3.11 -8.68 -4.86
N CYS A 70 2.32 -8.81 -3.79
CA CYS A 70 1.16 -7.94 -3.50
C CYS A 70 1.47 -6.43 -3.46
N PHE A 71 2.71 -6.02 -3.20
CA PHE A 71 3.07 -4.58 -3.13
C PHE A 71 3.38 -3.95 -4.49
N ALA A 72 3.65 -4.75 -5.52
CA ALA A 72 3.97 -4.24 -6.86
C ALA A 72 2.73 -3.73 -7.62
N GLY A 73 1.54 -4.02 -7.11
CA GLY A 73 0.28 -3.41 -7.56
C GLY A 73 -0.06 -2.16 -6.77
N LEU A 74 -0.93 -1.33 -7.35
CA LEU A 74 -1.64 -0.29 -6.61
C LEU A 74 -2.97 -0.86 -6.09
N GLY A 75 -3.49 -0.29 -5.01
CA GLY A 75 -4.74 -0.68 -4.39
C GLY A 75 -5.46 0.53 -3.80
N ALA A 76 -6.77 0.43 -3.66
CA ALA A 76 -7.58 1.51 -3.09
C ALA A 76 -7.04 1.97 -1.73
N GLY A 77 -6.95 3.28 -1.53
CA GLY A 77 -6.51 3.89 -0.27
C GLY A 77 -4.99 3.92 -0.05
N GLU A 78 -4.19 3.28 -0.91
CA GLU A 78 -2.73 3.34 -0.82
C GLU A 78 -2.20 4.74 -1.13
N ILE A 79 -0.99 5.05 -0.64
CA ILE A 79 -0.41 6.39 -0.78
C ILE A 79 0.74 6.37 -1.77
N LEU A 80 0.71 7.36 -2.66
CA LEU A 80 1.81 7.67 -3.56
C LEU A 80 2.46 9.00 -3.16
N LEU A 81 3.79 9.07 -3.22
CA LEU A 81 4.58 10.30 -3.19
C LEU A 81 5.34 10.37 -4.51
N ASP A 82 5.11 11.42 -5.29
CA ASP A 82 5.70 11.57 -6.64
C ASP A 82 5.47 10.32 -7.52
N ASN A 83 4.24 9.79 -7.52
CA ASN A 83 3.80 8.55 -8.19
C ASN A 83 4.40 7.23 -7.68
N ARG A 84 5.33 7.28 -6.73
CA ARG A 84 5.89 6.09 -6.08
C ARG A 84 5.05 5.69 -4.89
N LYS A 85 4.73 4.40 -4.79
CA LYS A 85 3.99 3.85 -3.66
C LYS A 85 4.83 3.87 -2.39
N VAL A 86 4.36 4.60 -1.39
CA VAL A 86 5.04 4.75 -0.09
C VAL A 86 4.27 4.13 1.07
N VAL A 87 2.96 3.91 0.92
CA VAL A 87 2.14 3.19 1.91
C VAL A 87 1.31 2.12 1.21
N GLY A 88 1.41 0.89 1.72
CA GLY A 88 0.53 -0.22 1.34
C GLY A 88 -0.57 -0.43 2.37
N ILE A 89 -1.76 -0.83 1.91
CA ILE A 89 -2.90 -1.15 2.78
C ILE A 89 -3.53 -2.46 2.31
N SER A 90 -3.80 -3.34 3.26
CA SER A 90 -4.58 -4.57 3.08
C SER A 90 -5.68 -4.65 4.12
N GLN A 91 -6.67 -5.52 3.91
CA GLN A 91 -7.70 -5.74 4.92
C GLN A 91 -8.08 -7.21 5.07
N ARG A 92 -8.51 -7.56 6.28
CA ARG A 92 -9.19 -8.82 6.63
C ARG A 92 -10.52 -8.47 7.27
N ARG A 93 -11.58 -9.21 6.96
CA ARG A 93 -12.94 -8.94 7.48
C ARG A 93 -13.57 -10.20 8.04
N ASP A 94 -14.37 -10.04 9.07
CA ASP A 94 -15.30 -11.05 9.54
C ASP A 94 -16.58 -10.39 10.09
N ARG A 95 -17.44 -11.18 10.76
CA ARG A 95 -18.70 -10.69 11.33
C ARG A 95 -18.53 -9.56 12.35
N SER A 96 -17.37 -9.45 13.00
CA SER A 96 -17.10 -8.45 14.03
C SER A 96 -16.70 -7.10 13.44
N GLY A 97 -16.15 -7.07 12.22
CA GLY A 97 -15.67 -5.84 11.60
C GLY A 97 -14.60 -6.07 10.54
N ALA A 98 -13.80 -5.02 10.31
CA ALA A 98 -12.70 -5.00 9.36
C ALA A 98 -11.38 -4.62 10.06
N TRP A 99 -10.35 -5.43 9.88
CA TRP A 99 -8.97 -5.11 10.21
C TRP A 99 -8.28 -4.60 8.98
N PHE A 100 -7.64 -3.45 9.12
CA PHE A 100 -6.76 -2.88 8.13
C PHE A 100 -5.34 -3.08 8.62
N HIS A 101 -4.51 -3.68 7.78
CA HIS A 101 -3.07 -3.78 8.00
C HIS A 101 -2.38 -2.85 7.04
N SER A 102 -1.63 -1.89 7.56
CA SER A 102 -1.01 -0.86 6.73
C SER A 102 0.37 -0.48 7.20
N MET A 103 1.18 -0.02 6.26
CA MET A 103 2.59 0.15 6.50
C MET A 103 3.20 1.17 5.54
N ALA A 104 4.05 2.03 6.07
CA ALA A 104 4.92 2.93 5.32
C ALA A 104 6.35 2.40 5.25
N MET A 105 7.01 2.62 4.12
CA MET A 105 8.44 2.34 3.94
C MET A 105 9.28 3.48 4.49
N LEU A 106 10.27 3.17 5.32
CA LEU A 106 11.31 4.11 5.72
C LEU A 106 12.57 3.96 4.84
N ASP A 107 12.85 2.73 4.42
CA ASP A 107 13.96 2.37 3.55
C ASP A 107 13.47 1.42 2.46
N PHE A 108 13.79 1.71 1.21
CA PHE A 108 13.29 0.97 0.04
C PHE A 108 14.36 0.77 -1.03
N ASP A 109 14.67 -0.51 -1.29
CA ASP A 109 15.40 -0.94 -2.47
C ASP A 109 14.45 -1.63 -3.47
N PRO A 110 14.20 -1.05 -4.66
CA PRO A 110 13.31 -1.63 -5.65
C PRO A 110 13.86 -2.93 -6.28
N GLY A 111 15.16 -3.21 -6.17
CA GLY A 111 15.81 -4.41 -6.71
C GLY A 111 15.79 -5.61 -5.76
N GLU A 112 15.68 -5.37 -4.45
CA GLU A 112 15.81 -6.42 -3.43
C GLU A 112 14.66 -7.44 -3.50
N LEU A 113 13.41 -6.96 -3.58
CA LEU A 113 12.24 -7.85 -3.63
C LEU A 113 12.20 -8.71 -4.91
N PRO A 114 12.38 -8.17 -6.14
CA PRO A 114 12.53 -9.00 -7.34
C PRO A 114 13.68 -10.00 -7.25
N GLY A 115 14.75 -9.65 -6.53
CA GLY A 115 15.90 -10.50 -6.20
C GLY A 115 15.52 -11.84 -5.55
N LEU A 116 14.49 -11.82 -4.70
CA LEU A 116 14.10 -12.95 -3.85
C LEU A 116 12.99 -13.82 -4.45
N LEU A 117 12.38 -13.38 -5.55
CA LEU A 117 11.26 -14.08 -6.18
C LEU A 117 11.75 -15.02 -7.29
N ASP A 118 11.03 -16.13 -7.46
CA ASP A 118 11.20 -17.03 -8.60
C ASP A 118 10.58 -16.39 -9.86
N LEU A 119 11.39 -15.52 -10.48
CA LEU A 119 11.11 -14.72 -11.66
C LEU A 119 12.22 -14.92 -12.69
N SER A 120 11.83 -14.99 -13.96
CA SER A 120 12.77 -14.86 -15.08
C SER A 120 13.50 -13.51 -15.03
N GLU A 121 14.63 -13.41 -15.72
CA GLU A 121 15.42 -12.17 -15.78
C GLU A 121 14.61 -10.99 -16.31
N ALA A 122 13.80 -11.21 -17.35
CA ALA A 122 12.91 -10.21 -17.91
C ALA A 122 11.84 -9.74 -16.90
N GLU A 123 11.21 -10.66 -16.17
CA GLU A 123 10.24 -10.33 -15.12
C GLU A 123 10.88 -9.57 -13.96
N ARG A 124 12.11 -9.94 -13.58
CA ARG A 124 12.87 -9.30 -12.51
C ARG A 124 13.21 -7.85 -12.87
N HIS A 125 13.67 -7.62 -14.10
CA HIS A 125 13.97 -6.28 -14.60
C HIS A 125 12.70 -5.41 -14.67
N ALA A 126 11.60 -5.95 -15.22
CA ALA A 126 10.32 -5.26 -15.29
C ALA A 126 9.76 -4.91 -13.89
N ALA A 127 9.88 -5.83 -12.93
CA ALA A 127 9.45 -5.60 -11.55
C ALA A 127 10.29 -4.50 -10.87
N GLY A 128 11.62 -4.53 -11.02
CA GLY A 128 12.51 -3.51 -10.46
C GLY A 128 12.24 -2.11 -11.02
N ALA A 129 12.11 -1.99 -12.34
CA ALA A 129 11.79 -0.72 -13.00
C ALA A 129 10.44 -0.14 -12.53
N ARG A 130 9.42 -0.99 -12.35
CA ARG A 130 8.11 -0.55 -11.87
C ARG A 130 8.14 -0.11 -10.41
N LEU A 131 8.89 -0.81 -9.57
CA LEU A 131 9.07 -0.49 -8.16
C LEU A 131 9.85 0.81 -7.98
N ALA A 132 10.79 1.11 -8.88
CA ALA A 132 11.54 2.36 -8.88
C ALA A 132 10.73 3.59 -9.38
N ALA A 133 9.63 3.36 -10.10
CA ALA A 133 8.77 4.37 -10.73
C ALA A 133 7.55 4.76 -9.89
#